data_AF-A0A7X7WU43-F1
#
_entry.id   AF-A0A7X7WU43-F1
#
_cell.length_a   1.000
_cell.length_b   1.000
_cell.length_c   1.000
_cell.angle_alpha   90.00
_cell.angle_beta   90.00
_cell.angle_gamma   90.00
#
_symmetry.space_group_name_H-M   'P 1'
#
loop_
_entity.id
_entity.type
_entity.pdbx_description
1 polymer ?
#
loop_
_entity_poly.entity_id
_entity_poly.type
_entity_poly.pdbx_seq_one_letter_code
_entity_poly.pdbx_strand_id
1 'polypeptide(L)'
;MILNRMLMLLVSWLLCCTIFATAAALSSEAADFSASFMSSSRQIAVVRTANWQASHGTLQRFERASVSAPWQAVGSSIPVVVGRNGLA
;
A
#
# COMPACT_ATOMS: atom_id res chain seq x y z
N MET A 1 51.97 -2.89 -7.86
CA MET A 1 50.98 -1.96 -7.24
C MET A 1 49.70 -1.78 -8.08
N ILE A 2 49.73 -1.86 -9.41
CA ILE A 2 48.53 -1.68 -10.28
C ILE A 2 47.56 -2.88 -10.24
N LEU A 3 48.10 -4.11 -10.18
CA LEU A 3 47.29 -5.35 -10.16
C LEU A 3 46.38 -5.47 -8.92
N ASN A 4 46.90 -5.15 -7.72
CA ASN A 4 46.10 -5.17 -6.49
C ASN A 4 45.00 -4.08 -6.49
N ARG A 5 45.23 -2.92 -7.12
CA ARG A 5 44.21 -1.86 -7.24
C ARG A 5 43.08 -2.28 -8.19
N MET A 6 43.41 -2.99 -9.27
CA MET A 6 42.43 -3.51 -10.23
C MET A 6 41.57 -4.65 -9.65
N LEU A 7 42.19 -5.56 -8.89
CA LEU A 7 41.49 -6.63 -8.19
C LEU A 7 40.52 -6.09 -7.11
N MET A 8 40.92 -5.04 -6.39
CA MET A 8 40.10 -4.44 -5.33
C MET A 8 38.85 -3.71 -5.87
N LEU A 9 38.95 -3.08 -7.05
CA LEU A 9 37.82 -2.42 -7.72
C LEU A 9 36.80 -3.44 -8.26
N LEU A 10 37.27 -4.56 -8.81
CA LEU A 10 36.40 -5.65 -9.27
C LEU A 10 35.63 -6.30 -8.11
N VAL A 11 36.29 -6.54 -6.98
CA VAL A 11 35.62 -7.10 -5.78
C VAL A 11 34.59 -6.12 -5.22
N SER A 12 34.91 -4.83 -5.14
CA SER A 12 33.96 -3.79 -4.69
C SER A 12 32.74 -3.69 -5.62
N TRP A 13 32.97 -3.78 -6.93
CA TRP A 13 31.88 -3.74 -7.91
C TRP A 13 30.97 -4.97 -7.81
N LEU A 14 31.54 -6.17 -7.67
CA LEU A 14 30.78 -7.40 -7.45
C LEU A 14 30.00 -7.37 -6.14
N LEU A 15 30.59 -6.86 -5.05
CA LEU A 15 29.93 -6.71 -3.75
C LEU A 15 28.77 -5.71 -3.81
N CYS A 16 28.94 -4.60 -4.56
CA CYS A 16 27.89 -3.61 -4.77
C CYS A 16 26.72 -4.19 -5.57
N CYS A 17 27.01 -4.95 -6.64
CA CYS A 17 25.99 -5.60 -7.46
C CYS A 17 25.16 -6.63 -6.66
N THR A 18 25.78 -7.40 -5.77
CA THR A 18 25.04 -8.37 -4.94
C THR A 18 24.18 -7.70 -3.87
N ILE A 19 24.66 -6.63 -3.24
CA ILE A 19 23.88 -5.84 -2.26
C ILE A 19 22.67 -5.18 -2.93
N PHE A 20 22.84 -4.64 -4.13
CA PHE A 20 21.74 -3.96 -4.84
C PHE A 20 20.65 -4.95 -5.28
N ALA A 21 21.03 -6.16 -5.72
CA ALA A 21 20.08 -7.19 -6.14
C ALA A 21 19.21 -7.75 -5.00
N THR A 22 19.78 -7.93 -3.80
CA THR A 22 19.03 -8.44 -2.64
C THR A 22 18.03 -7.43 -2.10
N ALA A 23 18.35 -6.13 -2.07
CA ALA A 23 17.43 -5.08 -1.66
C ALA A 23 16.18 -4.97 -2.56
N ALA A 24 16.35 -5.17 -3.86
CA ALA A 24 15.25 -5.14 -4.82
C ALA A 24 14.25 -6.31 -4.63
N ALA A 25 14.74 -7.51 -4.33
CA ALA A 25 13.89 -8.69 -4.12
C ALA A 25 12.99 -8.56 -2.89
N LEU A 26 13.51 -8.03 -1.77
CA LEU A 26 12.76 -7.79 -0.54
C LEU A 26 11.62 -6.77 -0.73
N SER A 27 11.80 -5.82 -1.64
CA SER A 27 10.83 -4.75 -1.91
C SER A 27 9.66 -5.23 -2.78
N SER A 28 9.89 -6.21 -3.66
CA SER A 28 8.86 -6.79 -4.53
C SER A 28 7.84 -7.61 -3.74
N GLU A 29 8.31 -8.42 -2.79
CA GLU A 29 7.46 -9.35 -2.03
C GLU A 29 6.48 -8.62 -1.08
N ALA A 30 6.92 -7.50 -0.50
CA ALA A 30 6.08 -6.66 0.34
C ALA A 30 4.94 -5.98 -0.45
N ALA A 31 5.21 -5.57 -1.70
CA ALA A 31 4.21 -4.96 -2.57
C ALA A 31 3.14 -5.98 -3.00
N ASP A 32 3.56 -7.19 -3.37
CA ASP A 32 2.66 -8.29 -3.75
C ASP A 32 1.78 -8.73 -2.57
N PHE A 33 2.34 -8.77 -1.36
CA PHE A 33 1.57 -9.07 -0.14
C PHE A 33 0.47 -8.04 0.13
N SER A 34 0.79 -6.75 0.05
CA SER A 34 -0.19 -5.67 0.27
C SER A 34 -1.31 -5.70 -0.77
N ALA A 35 -0.97 -5.90 -2.04
CA ALA A 35 -1.95 -6.03 -3.12
C ALA A 35 -2.85 -7.27 -2.95
N SER A 36 -2.26 -8.42 -2.56
CA SER A 36 -2.98 -9.66 -2.26
C SER A 36 -3.93 -9.51 -1.06
N PHE A 37 -3.49 -8.84 0.01
CA PHE A 37 -4.31 -8.61 1.19
C PHE A 37 -5.51 -7.69 0.90
N MET A 38 -5.28 -6.61 0.15
CA MET A 38 -6.35 -5.70 -0.27
C MET A 38 -7.34 -6.39 -1.21
N SER A 39 -6.85 -7.17 -2.18
CA SER A 39 -7.70 -7.88 -3.15
C SER A 39 -8.54 -8.98 -2.52
N SER A 40 -8.07 -9.61 -1.43
CA SER A 40 -8.79 -10.66 -0.70
C SER A 40 -9.75 -10.13 0.39
N SER A 41 -9.70 -8.84 0.73
CA SER A 41 -10.53 -8.22 1.76
C SER A 41 -12.03 -8.37 1.47
N ARG A 42 -12.83 -8.69 2.49
CA ARG A 42 -14.30 -8.90 2.36
C ARG A 42 -15.13 -7.79 2.97
N GLN A 43 -14.49 -6.81 3.59
CA GLN A 43 -15.13 -5.66 4.23
C GLN A 43 -14.40 -4.38 3.84
N ILE A 44 -15.14 -3.28 3.71
CA ILE A 44 -14.58 -1.94 3.53
C ILE A 44 -15.45 -0.91 4.21
N ALA A 45 -14.84 0.11 4.81
CA ALA A 45 -15.52 1.31 5.29
C ALA A 45 -15.26 2.43 4.28
N VAL A 46 -16.33 2.97 3.69
CA VAL A 46 -16.26 4.08 2.73
C VAL A 46 -16.74 5.34 3.41
N VAL A 47 -15.90 6.37 3.41
CA VAL A 47 -16.27 7.71 3.88
C VAL A 47 -16.55 8.60 2.68
N ARG A 48 -17.68 9.30 2.71
CA ARG A 48 -18.08 10.28 1.69
C ARG A 48 -18.26 11.64 2.33
N THR A 49 -17.57 12.64 1.79
CA THR A 49 -17.77 14.06 2.08
C THR A 49 -18.36 14.74 0.85
N ALA A 50 -18.94 15.93 1.02
CA ALA A 50 -19.53 16.67 -0.10
C ALA A 50 -18.46 17.15 -1.11
N ASN A 51 -17.27 17.48 -0.62
CA ASN A 51 -16.11 17.89 -1.39
C ASN A 51 -14.83 17.72 -0.54
N TRP A 52 -13.68 18.10 -1.09
CA TRP A 52 -12.39 17.97 -0.43
C TRP A 52 -12.24 18.82 0.84
N GLN A 53 -12.89 19.97 0.92
CA GLN A 53 -12.77 20.91 2.05
C GLN A 53 -13.83 20.65 3.14
N ALA A 54 -14.81 19.78 2.89
CA ALA A 54 -15.86 19.46 3.83
C ALA A 54 -15.32 18.60 4.98
N SER A 55 -15.44 19.12 6.21
CA SER A 55 -15.03 18.43 7.43
C SER A 55 -16.00 17.31 7.85
N HIS A 56 -17.27 17.42 7.50
CA HIS A 56 -18.31 16.44 7.80
C HIS A 56 -18.53 15.48 6.64
N GLY A 57 -18.81 14.21 6.98
CA GLY A 57 -19.12 13.17 6.01
C GLY A 57 -19.96 12.05 6.60
N THR A 58 -20.15 11.02 5.79
CA THR A 58 -20.85 9.80 6.16
C THR A 58 -19.97 8.59 5.93
N LEU A 59 -19.91 7.69 6.90
CA LEU A 59 -19.27 6.39 6.79
C LEU A 59 -20.34 5.34 6.47
N GLN A 60 -20.08 4.49 5.49
CA GLN A 60 -20.88 3.31 5.21
C GLN A 60 -19.97 2.09 5.15
N ARG A 61 -20.33 1.04 5.88
CA ARG A 61 -19.66 -0.26 5.78
C ARG A 61 -20.26 -1.06 4.65
N PHE A 62 -19.40 -1.74 3.90
CA PHE A 62 -19.76 -2.67 2.84
C PHE A 62 -19.11 -4.03 3.09
N GLU A 63 -19.79 -5.08 2.66
CA GLU A 63 -19.31 -6.46 2.72
C GLU A 63 -19.53 -7.17 1.39
N ARG A 64 -18.73 -8.21 1.14
CA ARG A 64 -18.95 -9.16 0.04
C ARG A 64 -18.73 -10.58 0.53
N ALA A 65 -19.56 -11.51 0.06
CA ALA A 65 -19.50 -12.91 0.50
C ALA A 65 -18.20 -13.62 0.07
N SER A 66 -17.62 -13.22 -1.07
CA SER A 66 -16.38 -13.76 -1.63
C SER A 66 -15.63 -12.66 -2.39
N VAL A 67 -14.40 -12.95 -2.82
CA VAL A 67 -13.56 -11.99 -3.57
C VAL A 67 -14.20 -11.55 -4.90
N SER A 68 -15.02 -12.40 -5.50
CA SER A 68 -15.69 -12.13 -6.78
C SER A 68 -17.13 -11.61 -6.61
N ALA A 69 -17.67 -11.65 -5.39
CA ALA A 69 -19.03 -11.22 -5.12
C ALA A 69 -19.14 -9.68 -5.12
N PRO A 70 -20.32 -9.13 -5.49
CA PRO A 70 -20.56 -7.70 -5.41
C PRO A 70 -20.53 -7.21 -3.96
N TRP A 71 -20.13 -5.95 -3.78
CA TRP A 71 -20.20 -5.26 -2.49
C TRP A 71 -21.64 -4.90 -2.14
N GLN A 72 -22.00 -5.11 -0.88
CA GLN A 72 -23.32 -4.82 -0.32
C GLN A 72 -23.16 -3.91 0.89
N ALA A 73 -23.96 -2.84 0.95
CA ALA A 73 -23.99 -1.97 2.11
C ALA A 73 -24.57 -2.74 3.31
N VAL A 74 -23.90 -2.66 4.46
CA VAL A 74 -24.33 -3.33 5.69
C VAL A 74 -24.35 -2.36 6.86
N GLY A 75 -25.41 -2.44 7.66
CA GLY A 75 -25.66 -1.52 8.77
C GLY A 75 -26.03 -0.10 8.30
N SER A 76 -26.34 0.75 9.28
CA SER A 76 -26.67 2.14 9.05
C SER A 76 -25.42 2.97 8.70
N SER A 77 -25.62 4.04 7.93
CA SER A 77 -24.57 5.03 7.73
C SER A 77 -24.33 5.82 9.03
N ILE A 78 -23.07 6.14 9.30
CA ILE A 78 -22.63 6.80 10.54
C ILE A 78 -22.08 8.19 10.18
N PRO A 79 -22.55 9.28 10.81
CA PRO A 79 -21.96 10.60 10.60
C PRO A 79 -20.53 10.64 11.16
N VAL A 80 -19.60 11.20 10.41
CA VAL A 80 -18.18 11.30 10.78
C VAL A 80 -17.62 12.68 10.49
N VAL A 81 -16.51 13.01 11.17
CA VAL A 81 -15.68 14.18 10.88
C VAL A 81 -14.32 13.68 10.41
N VAL A 82 -13.88 14.08 9.21
CA VAL A 82 -12.63 13.60 8.58
C VAL A 82 -11.40 14.40 9.01
N GLY A 83 -11.61 15.60 9.55
CA GLY A 83 -10.56 16.52 9.94
C GLY A 83 -11.01 17.97 9.78
N ARG A 84 -10.24 18.92 10.35
CA ARG A 84 -10.58 20.35 10.32
C ARG A 84 -10.64 20.92 8.90
N ASN A 85 -9.76 20.47 8.01
CA ASN A 85 -9.61 20.99 6.65
C ASN A 85 -10.28 20.09 5.58
N GLY A 86 -11.03 19.07 6.00
CA GLY A 86 -11.54 18.05 5.09
C GLY A 86 -10.48 16.99 4.76
N LEU A 87 -10.48 16.53 3.51
CA LEU A 87 -9.57 15.50 2.96
C LEU A 87 -8.35 16.10 2.22
N ALA A 88 -8.28 17.43 2.11
CA ALA A 88 -7.23 18.16 1.40
C ALA A 88 -5.96 18.36 2.25
#